data_AF-A0A7Y4QR07-F1
#
_entry.id   AF-A0A7Y4QR07-F1
#
_cell.length_a   1.000
_cell.length_b   1.000
_cell.length_c   1.000
_cell.angle_alpha   90.00
_cell.angle_beta   90.00
_cell.angle_gamma   90.00
#
_symmetry.space_group_name_H-M   'P 1'
#
loop_
_entity.id
_entity.type
_entity.pdbx_description
1 polymer ?
#
loop_
_entity_poly.entity_id
_entity_poly.type
_entity_poly.pdbx_seq_one_letter_code
_entity_poly.pdbx_strand_id
1 'polypeptide(L)'
;MKYISYLIFFAFIAVLLFFLKNALEPKQEPVRILGSEMCNDCHGLQNMGDQKTPWKNSKHSGAYTVLFSAKAIDFNKANGLASPDKEEKCLKCHTTEFVLKGTEKSKSYNITEGVGCEGCHGAGSEYSPAEIMREESSFIRNGGVKGDEKTCLKCHNTKANKEKTLKDDACPFQETDFDYKTAFDKIKHPVSTELKNR
;
A
#
# COMPACT_ATOMS: atom_id res chain seq x y z
N MET A 1 -3.68 21.38 58.87
CA MET A 1 -4.98 21.29 58.17
C MET A 1 -4.99 21.97 56.81
N LYS A 2 -4.73 23.29 56.69
CA LYS A 2 -4.75 24.00 55.39
C LYS A 2 -3.86 23.38 54.29
N TYR A 3 -2.65 22.93 54.64
CA TYR A 3 -1.73 22.27 53.71
C TYR A 3 -2.23 20.93 53.17
N ILE A 4 -2.97 20.16 53.97
CA ILE A 4 -3.55 18.87 53.55
C ILE A 4 -4.70 19.12 52.55
N SER A 5 -5.50 20.17 52.79
CA SER A 5 -6.55 20.58 51.85
C SER A 5 -5.99 21.05 50.51
N TYR A 6 -4.85 21.77 50.49
CA TYR A 6 -4.18 22.14 49.24
C TYR A 6 -3.64 20.92 48.49
N LEU A 7 -3.03 19.96 49.18
CA LEU A 7 -2.53 18.73 48.56
C LEU A 7 -3.66 17.90 47.93
N ILE A 8 -4.81 17.77 48.61
CA ILE A 8 -5.98 17.07 48.07
C ILE A 8 -6.55 17.81 46.84
N PHE A 9 -6.61 19.14 46.88
CA PHE A 9 -7.08 19.96 45.76
C PHE A 9 -6.17 19.83 44.53
N PHE A 10 -4.85 19.89 44.70
CA PHE A 10 -3.91 19.71 43.59
C PHE A 10 -3.91 18.28 43.05
N ALA A 11 -4.06 17.26 43.91
CA ALA A 11 -4.22 15.88 43.48
C ALA A 11 -5.51 15.69 42.66
N PHE A 12 -6.62 16.29 43.09
CA PHE A 12 -7.88 16.28 42.35
C PHE A 12 -7.75 16.96 40.98
N ILE A 13 -7.08 18.12 40.91
CA ILE A 13 -6.80 18.79 39.63
C ILE A 13 -5.93 17.92 38.73
N ALA A 14 -4.87 17.29 39.25
CA ALA A 14 -4.00 16.43 38.45
C ALA A 14 -4.76 15.22 37.88
N VAL A 15 -5.64 14.61 38.68
CA VAL A 15 -6.52 13.51 38.25
C VAL A 15 -7.51 14.01 37.19
N LEU A 16 -8.15 15.17 37.41
CA LEU A 16 -9.06 15.78 36.44
C LEU A 16 -8.35 16.08 35.12
N LEU A 17 -7.14 16.64 35.16
CA LEU A 17 -6.31 16.92 33.97
C LEU A 17 -5.88 15.63 33.26
N PHE A 18 -5.60 14.55 33.99
CA PHE A 18 -5.32 13.24 33.40
C PHE A 18 -6.53 12.68 32.64
N PHE A 19 -7.73 12.75 33.23
CA PHE A 19 -8.95 12.33 32.54
C PHE A 19 -9.29 13.25 31.36
N LEU A 20 -9.11 14.56 31.49
CA LEU A 20 -9.33 15.52 30.40
C LEU A 20 -8.37 15.26 29.23
N LYS A 21 -7.09 14.97 29.51
CA LYS A 21 -6.10 14.62 28.49
C LYS A 21 -6.53 13.37 27.71
N ASN A 22 -6.87 12.29 28.40
CA ASN A 22 -7.31 11.05 27.74
C ASN A 22 -8.62 11.22 26.95
N ALA A 23 -9.54 12.08 27.41
CA ALA A 23 -10.79 12.35 26.72
C ALA A 23 -10.62 13.23 25.46
N LEU A 24 -9.58 14.07 25.43
CA LEU A 24 -9.26 14.96 24.31
C LEU A 24 -8.22 14.37 23.35
N GLU A 25 -7.59 13.25 23.70
CA GLU A 25 -6.62 12.60 22.83
C GLU A 25 -7.37 12.03 21.61
N PRO A 26 -7.11 12.55 20.40
CA PRO A 26 -7.79 12.06 19.21
C PRO A 26 -7.46 10.58 19.05
N LYS A 27 -8.49 9.74 19.03
CA LYS A 27 -8.32 8.32 18.73
C LYS A 27 -7.77 8.23 17.31
N GLN A 28 -6.49 7.91 17.18
CA GLN A 28 -5.88 7.74 15.89
C GLN A 28 -6.56 6.55 15.22
N GLU A 29 -7.27 6.82 14.13
CA GLU A 29 -7.86 5.76 13.31
C GLU A 29 -6.73 4.89 12.77
N PRO A 30 -6.91 3.56 12.69
CA PRO A 30 -5.89 2.70 12.12
C PRO A 30 -5.68 3.06 10.65
N VAL A 31 -4.43 2.99 10.22
CA VAL A 31 -4.04 3.22 8.83
C VAL A 31 -4.69 2.16 7.94
N ARG A 32 -5.30 2.59 6.84
CA ARG A 32 -6.07 1.72 5.95
C ARG A 32 -5.65 1.82 4.49
N ILE A 33 -5.75 0.68 3.81
CA ILE A 33 -5.71 0.56 2.36
C ILE A 33 -7.05 1.05 1.80
N LEU A 34 -7.03 2.09 0.99
CA LEU A 34 -8.22 2.73 0.42
C LEU A 34 -8.70 2.07 -0.86
N GLY A 35 -7.78 1.51 -1.64
CA GLY A 35 -7.98 1.08 -3.02
C GLY A 35 -7.63 2.17 -4.03
N SER A 36 -7.21 1.74 -5.21
CA SER A 36 -6.71 2.59 -6.29
C SER A 36 -7.78 3.52 -6.85
N GLU A 37 -9.06 3.18 -6.72
CA GLU A 37 -10.18 4.04 -7.14
C GLU A 37 -10.14 5.40 -6.43
N MET A 38 -9.90 5.41 -5.11
CA MET A 38 -9.75 6.66 -4.34
C MET A 38 -8.61 7.53 -4.88
N CYS A 39 -7.48 6.91 -5.23
CA CYS A 39 -6.35 7.64 -5.82
C CYS A 39 -6.70 8.21 -7.19
N ASN A 40 -7.49 7.48 -7.98
CA ASN A 40 -7.85 7.81 -9.35
C ASN A 40 -8.77 9.03 -9.45
N ASP A 41 -9.50 9.40 -8.40
CA ASP A 41 -10.36 10.58 -8.40
C ASP A 41 -9.58 11.87 -8.64
N CYS A 42 -8.35 11.94 -8.15
CA CYS A 42 -7.43 13.05 -8.41
C CYS A 42 -6.38 12.69 -9.46
N HIS A 43 -5.80 11.49 -9.39
CA HIS A 43 -4.67 11.09 -10.25
C HIS A 43 -5.09 10.53 -11.62
N GLY A 44 -6.38 10.35 -11.88
CA GLY A 44 -6.91 10.02 -13.21
C GLY A 44 -7.29 11.25 -14.05
N LEU A 45 -7.17 12.45 -13.49
CA LEU A 45 -7.49 13.68 -14.20
C LEU A 45 -6.33 14.07 -15.13
N GLN A 46 -6.64 14.49 -16.34
CA GLN A 46 -5.64 14.91 -17.34
C GLN A 46 -4.80 16.10 -16.84
N ASN A 47 -5.44 17.07 -16.18
CA ASN A 47 -4.75 18.22 -15.59
C ASN A 47 -3.86 17.85 -14.39
N MET A 48 -3.99 16.63 -13.84
CA MET A 48 -3.15 16.07 -12.77
C MET A 48 -2.11 15.06 -13.29
N GLY A 49 -2.02 14.89 -14.62
CA GLY A 49 -1.03 14.04 -15.29
C GLY A 49 -1.46 12.60 -15.57
N ASP A 50 -2.73 12.25 -15.36
CA ASP A 50 -3.33 10.94 -15.67
C ASP A 50 -2.43 9.73 -15.34
N GLN A 51 -2.08 9.60 -14.06
CA GLN A 51 -1.27 8.50 -13.53
C GLN A 51 -2.05 7.18 -13.48
N LYS A 52 -3.39 7.27 -13.50
CA LYS A 52 -4.30 6.11 -13.60
C LYS A 52 -4.02 5.30 -14.85
N THR A 53 -3.95 5.93 -16.02
CA THR A 53 -3.79 5.25 -17.30
C THR A 53 -2.54 4.36 -17.38
N PRO A 54 -1.31 4.82 -17.07
CA PRO A 54 -0.13 3.95 -17.09
C PRO A 54 -0.23 2.80 -16.08
N TRP A 55 -0.80 3.01 -14.88
CA TRP A 55 -1.05 1.92 -13.94
C TRP A 55 -2.06 0.91 -14.50
N LYS A 56 -3.19 1.38 -15.03
CA LYS A 56 -4.26 0.52 -15.55
C LYS A 56 -3.79 -0.32 -16.71
N ASN A 57 -2.90 0.20 -17.56
CA ASN A 57 -2.30 -0.52 -18.69
C ASN A 57 -1.13 -1.44 -18.30
N SER A 58 -0.70 -1.42 -17.04
CA SER A 58 0.37 -2.28 -16.55
C SER A 58 -0.12 -3.69 -16.21
N LYS A 59 0.81 -4.61 -15.98
CA LYS A 59 0.47 -5.96 -15.49
C LYS A 59 0.01 -5.97 -14.03
N HIS A 60 0.31 -4.92 -13.27
CA HIS A 60 -0.06 -4.84 -11.85
C HIS A 60 -1.57 -4.74 -11.64
N SER A 61 -2.27 -3.95 -12.47
CA SER A 61 -3.73 -3.81 -12.40
C SER A 61 -4.51 -5.09 -12.73
N GLY A 62 -3.84 -6.07 -13.36
CA GLY A 62 -4.37 -7.38 -13.71
C GLY A 62 -3.73 -8.53 -12.91
N ALA A 63 -2.92 -8.22 -11.90
CA ALA A 63 -2.13 -9.21 -11.17
C ALA A 63 -3.04 -10.24 -10.49
N TYR A 64 -4.11 -9.84 -9.83
CA TYR A 64 -5.05 -10.78 -9.22
C TYR A 64 -5.73 -11.66 -10.27
N THR A 65 -6.15 -11.09 -11.40
CA THR A 65 -6.85 -11.82 -12.47
C THR A 65 -6.03 -12.96 -13.06
N VAL A 66 -4.70 -12.83 -13.13
CA VAL A 66 -3.84 -13.90 -13.70
C VAL A 66 -3.84 -15.18 -12.85
N LEU A 67 -4.22 -15.09 -11.57
CA LEU A 67 -4.33 -16.24 -10.67
C LEU A 67 -5.43 -17.22 -11.09
N PHE A 68 -6.40 -16.78 -11.88
CA PHE A 68 -7.47 -17.61 -12.43
C PHE A 68 -7.09 -18.29 -13.77
N SER A 69 -5.85 -18.09 -14.25
CA SER A 69 -5.39 -18.75 -15.48
C SER A 69 -5.22 -20.26 -15.28
N ALA A 70 -5.45 -21.04 -16.34
CA ALA A 70 -5.22 -22.48 -16.32
C ALA A 70 -3.78 -22.82 -15.86
N LYS A 71 -2.79 -22.05 -16.33
CA LYS A 71 -1.38 -22.20 -15.93
C LYS A 71 -1.17 -22.08 -14.41
N ALA A 72 -1.82 -21.12 -13.75
CA ALA A 72 -1.70 -20.94 -12.31
C ALA A 72 -2.44 -22.05 -11.54
N ILE A 73 -3.66 -22.39 -11.98
CA ILE A 73 -4.48 -23.45 -11.38
C ILE A 73 -3.78 -24.81 -11.46
N ASP A 74 -3.26 -25.17 -12.64
CA ASP A 74 -2.55 -26.43 -12.87
C ASP A 74 -1.27 -26.51 -12.05
N PHE A 75 -0.52 -25.40 -11.94
CA PHE A 75 0.67 -25.34 -11.10
C PHE A 75 0.33 -25.60 -9.62
N ASN A 76 -0.65 -24.89 -9.05
CA ASN A 76 -1.02 -25.09 -7.65
C ASN A 76 -1.54 -26.52 -7.40
N LYS A 77 -2.37 -27.04 -8.31
CA LYS A 77 -2.86 -28.43 -8.23
C LYS A 77 -1.72 -29.45 -8.25
N ALA A 78 -0.76 -29.29 -9.16
CA ALA A 78 0.38 -30.20 -9.28
C ALA A 78 1.31 -30.16 -8.05
N ASN A 79 1.32 -29.05 -7.31
CA ASN A 79 2.15 -28.85 -6.12
C ASN A 79 1.38 -29.03 -4.80
N GLY A 80 0.12 -29.50 -4.85
CA GLY A 80 -0.69 -29.71 -3.64
C GLY A 80 -1.03 -28.43 -2.87
N LEU A 81 -1.06 -27.28 -3.56
CA LEU A 81 -1.37 -25.98 -2.99
C LEU A 81 -2.87 -25.68 -3.08
N ALA A 82 -3.34 -24.70 -2.31
CA ALA A 82 -4.70 -24.18 -2.44
C ALA A 82 -4.93 -23.53 -3.81
N SER A 83 -6.17 -23.17 -4.15
CA SER A 83 -6.46 -22.38 -5.34
C SER A 83 -5.61 -21.09 -5.34
N PRO A 84 -5.02 -20.64 -6.47
CA PRO A 84 -4.06 -19.51 -6.47
C PRO A 84 -4.63 -18.21 -5.88
N ASP A 85 -5.93 -17.96 -6.03
CA ASP A 85 -6.67 -16.82 -5.47
C ASP A 85 -6.89 -16.90 -3.95
N LYS A 86 -6.56 -18.04 -3.33
CA LYS A 86 -6.66 -18.30 -1.89
C LYS A 86 -5.32 -18.68 -1.26
N GLU A 87 -4.31 -18.93 -2.09
CA GLU A 87 -2.97 -19.27 -1.66
C GLU A 87 -2.22 -17.98 -1.31
N GLU A 88 -1.95 -17.78 -0.02
CA GLU A 88 -1.29 -16.57 0.48
C GLU A 88 0.05 -16.31 -0.22
N LYS A 89 0.81 -17.37 -0.52
CA LYS A 89 2.09 -17.26 -1.24
C LYS A 89 1.94 -16.65 -2.64
N CYS A 90 0.79 -16.84 -3.29
CA CYS A 90 0.47 -16.17 -4.55
C CYS A 90 -0.01 -14.73 -4.29
N LEU A 91 -0.92 -14.55 -3.33
CA LEU A 91 -1.55 -13.26 -3.06
C LEU A 91 -0.56 -12.19 -2.61
N LYS A 92 0.51 -12.56 -1.89
CA LYS A 92 1.61 -11.69 -1.43
C LYS A 92 2.19 -10.79 -2.51
N CYS A 93 2.17 -11.22 -3.78
CA CYS A 93 2.69 -10.45 -4.91
C CYS A 93 1.61 -10.04 -5.92
N HIS A 94 0.37 -10.50 -5.74
CA HIS A 94 -0.71 -10.32 -6.71
C HIS A 94 -1.84 -9.41 -6.20
N THR A 95 -1.74 -8.92 -4.97
CA THR A 95 -2.75 -8.04 -4.34
C THR A 95 -2.10 -7.00 -3.44
N THR A 96 -2.64 -5.77 -3.43
CA THR A 96 -2.20 -4.72 -2.50
C THR A 96 -2.30 -5.17 -1.04
N GLU A 97 -3.39 -5.84 -0.65
CA GLU A 97 -3.63 -6.18 0.75
C GLU A 97 -2.60 -7.15 1.33
N PHE A 98 -2.07 -8.07 0.53
CA PHE A 98 -1.03 -8.99 0.98
C PHE A 98 0.38 -8.42 0.77
N VAL A 99 0.58 -7.47 -0.15
CA VAL A 99 1.82 -6.66 -0.20
C VAL A 99 1.98 -5.84 1.09
N LEU A 100 0.87 -5.32 1.62
CA LEU A 100 0.79 -4.57 2.87
C LEU A 100 0.17 -5.41 4.01
N LYS A 101 0.49 -6.71 4.05
CA LYS A 101 -0.10 -7.67 5.00
C LYS A 101 -0.12 -7.12 6.43
N GLY A 102 -1.29 -7.20 7.07
CA GLY A 102 -1.51 -6.70 8.43
C GLY A 102 -2.06 -5.28 8.49
N THR A 103 -2.16 -4.59 7.35
CA THR A 103 -2.84 -3.29 7.28
C THR A 103 -4.34 -3.49 7.08
N GLU A 104 -5.16 -2.69 7.78
CA GLU A 104 -6.61 -2.73 7.59
C GLU A 104 -7.01 -2.27 6.19
N LYS A 105 -8.17 -2.73 5.73
CA LYS A 105 -8.74 -2.33 4.44
C LYS A 105 -9.97 -1.49 4.67
N SER A 106 -10.09 -0.41 3.91
CA SER A 106 -11.34 0.33 3.80
C SER A 106 -12.42 -0.52 3.11
N LYS A 107 -13.66 -0.05 3.19
CA LYS A 107 -14.79 -0.67 2.46
C LYS A 107 -14.70 -0.48 0.95
N SER A 108 -13.94 0.51 0.47
CA SER A 108 -13.75 0.79 -0.96
C SER A 108 -12.67 -0.07 -1.60
N TYR A 109 -11.82 -0.73 -0.81
CA TYR A 109 -10.79 -1.60 -1.35
C TYR A 109 -11.40 -2.81 -2.08
N ASN A 110 -10.92 -3.05 -3.31
CA ASN A 110 -11.32 -4.20 -4.10
C ASN A 110 -10.09 -5.02 -4.53
N ILE A 111 -10.00 -6.26 -4.05
CA ILE A 111 -8.89 -7.18 -4.34
C ILE A 111 -8.65 -7.39 -5.86
N THR A 112 -9.69 -7.24 -6.68
CA THR A 112 -9.60 -7.41 -8.13
C THR A 112 -8.81 -6.32 -8.84
N GLU A 113 -8.44 -5.23 -8.14
CA GLU A 113 -7.51 -4.22 -8.67
C GLU A 113 -6.08 -4.75 -8.84
N GLY A 114 -5.78 -5.93 -8.29
CA GLY A 114 -4.43 -6.49 -8.29
C GLY A 114 -3.49 -5.73 -7.37
N VAL A 115 -2.31 -5.38 -7.88
CA VAL A 115 -1.35 -4.51 -7.19
C VAL A 115 -1.67 -3.06 -7.55
N GLY A 116 -2.35 -2.38 -6.64
CA GLY A 116 -2.80 -1.00 -6.74
C GLY A 116 -1.73 0.03 -6.42
N CYS A 117 -2.13 1.31 -6.42
CA CYS A 117 -1.24 2.45 -6.11
C CYS A 117 -0.51 2.27 -4.77
N GLU A 118 -1.25 1.84 -3.75
CA GLU A 118 -0.78 1.68 -2.38
C GLU A 118 0.23 0.54 -2.22
N GLY A 119 0.26 -0.43 -3.13
CA GLY A 119 1.29 -1.47 -3.15
C GLY A 119 2.69 -0.91 -3.33
N CYS A 120 2.81 0.24 -4.00
CA CYS A 120 4.06 0.97 -4.16
C CYS A 120 4.20 2.17 -3.22
N HIS A 121 3.09 2.85 -2.92
CA HIS A 121 3.06 4.14 -2.23
C HIS A 121 2.69 4.07 -0.74
N GLY A 122 2.45 2.87 -0.20
CA GLY A 122 2.00 2.70 1.19
C GLY A 122 0.47 2.81 1.31
N ALA A 123 -0.06 2.55 2.49
CA ALA A 123 -1.50 2.65 2.75
C ALA A 123 -1.94 4.12 2.85
N GLY A 124 -3.03 4.46 2.16
CA GLY A 124 -3.37 5.83 1.80
C GLY A 124 -4.20 6.61 2.79
N SER A 125 -4.78 6.00 3.83
CA SER A 125 -5.77 6.68 4.68
C SER A 125 -5.28 7.99 5.30
N GLU A 126 -4.00 8.07 5.65
CA GLU A 126 -3.43 9.24 6.33
C GLU A 126 -2.88 10.28 5.36
N TYR A 127 -2.58 9.91 4.11
CA TYR A 127 -2.02 10.85 3.14
C TYR A 127 -2.97 11.22 2.01
N SER A 128 -4.05 10.47 1.76
CA SER A 128 -4.97 10.73 0.65
C SER A 128 -5.65 12.11 0.66
N PRO A 129 -5.85 12.80 1.81
CA PRO A 129 -6.36 14.18 1.78
C PRO A 129 -5.47 15.07 0.91
N ALA A 130 -6.11 15.89 0.07
CA ALA A 130 -5.42 16.69 -0.94
C ALA A 130 -4.41 17.67 -0.32
N GLU A 131 -4.74 18.23 0.85
CA GLU A 131 -3.87 19.13 1.61
C GLU A 131 -2.59 18.45 2.10
N ILE A 132 -2.60 17.12 2.29
CA ILE A 132 -1.43 16.34 2.68
C ILE A 132 -0.61 15.96 1.45
N MET A 133 -1.25 15.43 0.39
CA MET A 133 -0.52 14.97 -0.81
C MET A 133 0.15 16.09 -1.61
N ARG A 134 -0.33 17.33 -1.51
CA ARG A 134 0.26 18.47 -2.24
C ARG A 134 1.69 18.77 -1.81
N GLU A 135 2.08 18.38 -0.61
CA GLU A 135 3.40 18.67 -0.06
C GLU A 135 4.13 17.36 0.22
N GLU A 136 5.25 17.13 -0.47
CA GLU A 136 5.96 15.85 -0.43
C GLU A 136 6.36 15.46 1.00
N SER A 137 6.85 16.40 1.80
CA SER A 137 7.25 16.06 3.17
C SER A 137 6.06 15.70 4.06
N SER A 138 4.87 16.24 3.81
CA SER A 138 3.62 15.87 4.46
C SER A 138 3.15 14.49 4.01
N PHE A 139 3.22 14.19 2.71
CA PHE A 139 2.98 12.84 2.20
C PHE A 139 3.87 11.80 2.90
N ILE A 140 5.19 12.04 2.96
CA ILE A 140 6.13 11.12 3.63
C ILE A 140 5.87 11.02 5.14
N ARG A 141 5.61 12.15 5.82
CA ARG A 141 5.31 12.16 7.27
C ARG A 141 4.06 11.35 7.62
N ASN A 142 3.10 11.25 6.70
CA ASN A 142 1.86 10.51 6.88
C ASN A 142 1.92 9.10 6.27
N GLY A 143 3.11 8.52 6.16
CA GLY A 143 3.29 7.11 5.76
C GLY A 143 3.30 6.86 4.26
N GLY A 144 3.21 7.92 3.45
CA GLY A 144 3.43 7.85 2.02
C GLY A 144 4.87 7.41 1.69
N VAL A 145 5.01 6.61 0.64
CA VAL A 145 6.29 6.10 0.17
C VAL A 145 6.53 6.56 -1.27
N LYS A 146 7.72 7.12 -1.52
CA LYS A 146 8.24 7.26 -2.88
C LYS A 146 8.85 5.92 -3.27
N GLY A 147 8.11 5.15 -4.06
CA GLY A 147 8.52 3.81 -4.48
C GLY A 147 9.95 3.80 -5.02
N ASP A 148 10.77 2.91 -4.48
CA ASP A 148 12.16 2.70 -4.89
C ASP A 148 12.36 1.25 -5.36
N GLU A 149 13.62 0.87 -5.61
CA GLU A 149 13.94 -0.51 -5.97
C GLU A 149 13.50 -1.52 -4.91
N LYS A 150 13.60 -1.19 -3.62
CA LYS A 150 13.21 -2.09 -2.53
C LYS A 150 11.73 -2.36 -2.54
N THR A 151 10.91 -1.38 -2.90
CA THR A 151 9.47 -1.57 -3.12
C THR A 151 9.22 -2.66 -4.16
N CYS A 152 9.92 -2.63 -5.29
CA CYS A 152 9.78 -3.64 -6.33
C CYS A 152 10.27 -5.03 -5.87
N LEU A 153 11.37 -5.07 -5.13
CA LEU A 153 12.00 -6.30 -4.65
C LEU A 153 11.21 -7.03 -3.55
N LYS A 154 10.12 -6.45 -3.04
CA LYS A 154 9.16 -7.19 -2.19
C LYS A 154 8.49 -8.36 -2.94
N CYS A 155 8.43 -8.27 -4.27
CA CYS A 155 7.73 -9.24 -5.12
C CYS A 155 8.59 -9.75 -6.29
N HIS A 156 9.46 -8.89 -6.83
CA HIS A 156 10.34 -9.24 -7.93
C HIS A 156 11.71 -9.69 -7.43
N ASN A 157 12.21 -10.80 -7.97
CA ASN A 157 13.54 -11.28 -7.64
C ASN A 157 14.55 -10.72 -8.63
N THR A 158 15.76 -10.40 -8.17
CA THR A 158 16.83 -9.96 -9.08
C THR A 158 17.19 -11.03 -10.11
N LYS A 159 16.97 -12.31 -9.79
CA LYS A 159 17.25 -13.45 -10.66
C LYS A 159 16.00 -14.22 -11.07
N ALA A 160 16.00 -14.69 -12.31
CA ALA A 160 14.99 -15.62 -12.81
C ALA A 160 14.90 -16.88 -11.93
N ASN A 161 13.68 -17.37 -11.74
CA ASN A 161 13.43 -18.61 -11.00
C ASN A 161 13.51 -19.82 -11.94
N LYS A 162 14.74 -20.26 -12.22
CA LYS A 162 15.01 -21.40 -13.12
C LYS A 162 14.42 -22.71 -12.63
N GLU A 163 14.28 -22.86 -11.31
CA GLU A 163 13.69 -24.03 -10.66
C GLU A 163 12.17 -24.08 -10.82
N LYS A 164 11.53 -22.94 -11.14
CA LYS A 164 10.07 -22.79 -11.29
C LYS A 164 9.30 -23.27 -10.05
N THR A 165 9.92 -23.22 -8.88
CA THR A 165 9.31 -23.59 -7.60
C THR A 165 8.75 -22.37 -6.91
N LEU A 166 7.62 -22.49 -6.22
CA LEU A 166 7.10 -21.42 -5.38
C LEU A 166 7.88 -21.36 -4.06
N LYS A 167 8.50 -20.22 -3.76
CA LYS A 167 9.15 -19.90 -2.47
C LYS A 167 8.53 -18.61 -1.90
N ASP A 168 8.88 -18.26 -0.67
CA ASP A 168 8.26 -17.11 0.02
C ASP A 168 8.54 -15.75 -0.64
N ASP A 169 9.64 -15.66 -1.37
CA ASP A 169 10.06 -14.51 -2.17
C ASP A 169 10.12 -14.82 -3.68
N ALA A 170 10.10 -16.09 -4.09
CA ALA A 170 10.27 -16.50 -5.49
C ALA A 170 8.96 -16.82 -6.22
N CYS A 171 8.65 -16.04 -7.25
CA CYS A 171 7.58 -16.36 -8.18
C CYS A 171 7.99 -17.54 -9.09
N PRO A 172 7.19 -18.62 -9.19
CA PRO A 172 7.50 -19.78 -10.03
C PRO A 172 7.46 -19.45 -11.54
N PHE A 173 6.88 -18.30 -11.90
CA PHE A 173 6.73 -17.85 -13.28
C PHE A 173 7.67 -16.70 -13.67
N GLN A 174 8.64 -16.36 -12.84
CA GLN A 174 9.63 -15.34 -13.18
C GLN A 174 10.72 -15.93 -14.10
N GLU A 175 10.57 -15.72 -15.40
CA GLU A 175 11.44 -16.29 -16.43
C GLU A 175 12.73 -15.50 -16.66
N THR A 176 12.76 -14.22 -16.30
CA THR A 176 13.91 -13.31 -16.52
C THR A 176 14.39 -12.67 -15.23
N ASP A 177 15.64 -12.24 -15.22
CA ASP A 177 16.18 -11.36 -14.19
C ASP A 177 15.36 -10.05 -14.16
N PHE A 178 15.13 -9.51 -12.97
CA PHE A 178 14.44 -8.23 -12.80
C PHE A 178 15.47 -7.10 -12.85
N ASP A 179 15.31 -6.20 -13.80
CA ASP A 179 16.06 -4.95 -13.89
C ASP A 179 15.17 -3.79 -13.47
N TYR A 180 15.43 -3.22 -12.29
CA TYR A 180 14.61 -2.15 -11.72
C TYR A 180 14.51 -0.95 -12.65
N LYS A 181 15.63 -0.50 -13.25
CA LYS A 181 15.66 0.70 -14.08
C LYS A 181 14.74 0.56 -15.30
N THR A 182 14.89 -0.54 -16.03
CA THR A 182 14.08 -0.86 -17.22
C THR A 182 12.62 -1.11 -16.85
N ALA A 183 12.34 -1.76 -15.72
CA ALA A 183 10.98 -2.00 -15.27
C ALA A 183 10.29 -0.70 -14.83
N PHE A 184 10.99 0.15 -14.09
CA PHE A 184 10.50 1.43 -13.60
C PHE A 184 10.18 2.37 -14.75
N ASP A 185 10.98 2.39 -15.82
CA ASP A 185 10.72 3.21 -17.01
C ASP A 185 9.38 2.92 -17.69
N LYS A 186 8.82 1.71 -17.51
CA LYS A 186 7.51 1.31 -18.08
C LYS A 186 6.32 1.79 -17.26
N ILE A 187 6.53 2.12 -15.99
CA ILE A 187 5.45 2.45 -15.05
C ILE A 187 5.58 3.86 -14.46
N LYS A 188 6.75 4.51 -14.60
CA LYS A 188 6.97 5.88 -14.11
C LYS A 188 5.91 6.83 -14.69
N HIS A 189 5.33 7.62 -13.81
CA HIS A 189 4.29 8.59 -14.13
C HIS A 189 4.71 9.92 -13.51
N PRO A 190 5.64 10.65 -14.15
CA PRO A 190 6.16 11.88 -13.59
C PRO A 190 5.05 12.94 -13.52
N VAL A 191 4.89 13.56 -12.35
CA VAL A 191 4.07 14.76 -12.20
C VAL A 191 4.62 15.84 -13.15
N SER A 192 3.73 16.48 -13.92
CA SER A 192 4.11 17.52 -14.87
C SER A 192 4.85 18.66 -14.16
N THR A 193 5.78 19.30 -14.86
CA THR A 193 6.53 20.44 -14.30
C THR A 193 5.61 21.58 -13.88
N GLU A 194 4.48 21.74 -14.55
CA GLU A 194 3.46 22.73 -14.22
C GLU A 194 2.80 22.45 -12.85
N LEU A 195 2.51 21.18 -12.53
CA LEU A 195 1.95 20.78 -11.25
C LEU A 195 2.98 20.83 -10.11
N LYS A 196 4.26 20.66 -10.41
CA LYS A 196 5.34 20.78 -9.41
C LYS A 196 5.60 22.21 -8.95
N ASN A 197 5.16 23.20 -9.74
CA ASN A 197 5.44 24.62 -9.52
C ASN A 197 4.22 25.42 -9.02
N ARG A 198 3.12 24.73 -8.68
CA ARG A 198 1.89 25.30 -8.09
C ARG A 198 1.81 24.96 -6.61
#